data_AF-A0A8H5ZB18-F1
#
_entry.id   AF-A0A8H5ZB18-F1
#
_cell.length_a   1.000
_cell.length_b   1.000
_cell.length_c   1.000
_cell.angle_alpha   90.00
_cell.angle_beta   90.00
_cell.angle_gamma   90.00
#
_symmetry.space_group_name_H-M   'P 1'
#
loop_
_entity.id
_entity.type
_entity.pdbx_description
1 polymer ?
#
loop_
_entity_poly.entity_id
_entity_poly.type
_entity_poly.pdbx_seq_one_letter_code
_entity_poly.pdbx_strand_id
1 'polypeptide(L)'
;MISQVALFSLVANMAAAHILDIPTRVGDVIALPEASVITGSVDFGNKEFDRGHKCDTDDDTGSQNAVFVLQDGASISNVIIGTDALEGVHCLGSCTLTNVWFRDVCEDAISVLGTGDALIVGGGATNAIDKVVQHNGPGTVTIRDYTIVNAGKLYRSCGDCTNNSKKSPRKVIVENVKAFGLTSDLVGINPNFGDSATISGSCGQTKEVCVDYQGVDKGNGKSQRLNTKQSCDGPQGKLEKLPECGAVEAPTTTITASSTPVYNVTVPFPTLTVSTLITKTSVIATPTQGSGNYDGSYGDGHGNSNSVSLFGRCGGKGHTGPTTCRYGRCVAFNPWFSMCV
;
A
#
# COMPACT_ATOMS: atom_id res chain seq x y z
N MET A 1 5.20 -18.73 -67.00
CA MET A 1 5.95 -18.36 -65.78
C MET A 1 5.03 -17.52 -64.92
N ILE A 2 4.37 -18.12 -63.94
CA ILE A 2 3.62 -17.38 -62.90
C ILE A 2 4.02 -18.07 -61.61
N SER A 3 4.84 -17.40 -60.78
CA SER A 3 5.21 -17.93 -59.49
C SER A 3 5.30 -16.81 -58.47
N GLN A 4 4.52 -17.02 -57.41
CA GLN A 4 4.62 -16.46 -56.06
C GLN A 4 4.26 -14.99 -55.88
N VAL A 5 2.95 -14.76 -55.69
CA VAL A 5 2.46 -13.71 -54.81
C VAL A 5 2.87 -14.08 -53.38
N ALA A 6 3.79 -13.32 -52.80
CA ALA A 6 4.12 -13.42 -51.38
C ALA A 6 2.95 -12.85 -50.56
N LEU A 7 2.13 -13.74 -50.01
CA LEU A 7 1.09 -13.39 -49.04
C LEU A 7 1.79 -13.12 -47.69
N PHE A 8 2.19 -11.87 -47.44
CA PHE A 8 2.58 -11.45 -46.09
C PHE A 8 1.35 -11.51 -45.19
N SER A 9 1.24 -12.55 -44.36
CA SER A 9 0.31 -12.53 -43.22
C SER A 9 0.80 -11.49 -42.23
N LEU A 10 0.14 -10.33 -42.23
CA LEU A 10 0.28 -9.33 -41.17
C LEU A 10 -0.38 -9.93 -39.91
N VAL A 11 0.40 -10.66 -39.12
CA VAL A 11 -0.06 -11.07 -37.78
C VAL A 11 -0.08 -9.79 -36.95
N ALA A 12 -1.25 -9.17 -36.84
CA ALA A 12 -1.49 -8.10 -35.90
C ALA A 12 -1.32 -8.70 -34.50
N ASN A 13 -0.16 -8.46 -33.87
CA ASN A 13 0.02 -8.64 -32.43
C ASN A 13 -0.90 -7.63 -31.74
N MET A 14 -2.17 -7.96 -31.60
CA MET A 14 -3.04 -7.28 -30.65
C MET A 14 -2.52 -7.64 -29.27
N ALA A 15 -1.76 -6.74 -28.66
CA ALA A 15 -1.48 -6.82 -27.24
C ALA A 15 -2.83 -6.90 -26.53
N ALA A 16 -3.13 -8.05 -25.92
CA ALA A 16 -4.34 -8.19 -25.12
C ALA A 16 -4.24 -7.16 -23.98
N ALA A 17 -5.19 -6.22 -23.93
CA ALA A 17 -5.29 -5.33 -22.79
C ALA A 17 -5.50 -6.20 -21.55
N HIS A 18 -4.54 -6.19 -20.61
CA HIS A 18 -4.73 -6.83 -19.33
C HIS A 18 -5.82 -6.07 -18.59
N ILE A 19 -6.88 -6.76 -18.18
CA ILE A 19 -7.96 -6.19 -17.37
C ILE A 19 -7.74 -6.68 -15.94
N LEU A 20 -7.82 -5.75 -14.99
CA LEU A 20 -7.78 -6.09 -13.56
C LEU A 20 -9.08 -6.79 -13.16
N ASP A 21 -8.97 -8.01 -12.62
CA ASP A 21 -10.12 -8.79 -12.16
C ASP A 21 -10.59 -8.31 -10.78
N ILE A 22 -11.36 -7.21 -10.77
CA ILE A 22 -11.96 -6.65 -9.56
C ILE A 22 -13.19 -7.48 -9.18
N PRO A 23 -13.34 -7.93 -7.92
CA PRO A 23 -14.51 -8.69 -7.49
C PRO A 23 -15.80 -7.91 -7.70
N THR A 24 -16.90 -8.64 -7.91
CA THR A 24 -18.23 -8.05 -8.01
C THR A 24 -18.56 -7.27 -6.74
N ARG A 25 -18.92 -6.00 -6.91
CA ARG A 25 -19.34 -5.15 -5.79
C ARG A 25 -20.62 -5.67 -5.15
N VAL A 26 -20.75 -5.47 -3.84
CA VAL A 26 -21.97 -5.77 -3.09
C VAL A 26 -22.77 -4.50 -2.82
N GLY A 27 -23.97 -4.42 -3.40
CA GLY A 27 -24.87 -3.28 -3.25
C GLY A 27 -24.57 -2.13 -4.22
N ASP A 28 -25.14 -0.98 -3.90
CA ASP A 28 -24.92 0.28 -4.61
C ASP A 28 -23.57 0.91 -4.24
N VAL A 29 -23.10 1.82 -5.08
CA VAL A 29 -21.91 2.65 -4.78
C VAL A 29 -22.26 3.64 -3.69
N ILE A 30 -21.36 3.78 -2.70
CA ILE A 30 -21.52 4.67 -1.56
C ILE A 30 -20.62 5.89 -1.74
N ALA A 31 -21.23 7.03 -2.09
CA ALA A 31 -20.53 8.31 -2.14
C ALA A 31 -20.39 8.91 -0.74
N LEU A 32 -19.14 9.01 -0.27
CA LEU A 32 -18.81 9.59 1.02
C LEU A 32 -18.66 11.12 0.89
N PRO A 33 -19.44 11.93 1.64
CA PRO A 33 -19.35 13.38 1.58
C PRO A 33 -18.09 13.92 2.24
N GLU A 34 -17.47 13.14 3.13
CA GLU A 34 -16.20 13.43 3.79
C GLU A 34 -15.35 12.17 3.89
N ALA A 35 -14.05 12.33 4.15
CA ALA A 35 -13.16 11.19 4.31
C ALA A 35 -13.59 10.32 5.49
N SER A 36 -13.69 9.00 5.27
CA SER A 36 -14.08 8.07 6.34
C SER A 36 -12.86 7.69 7.19
N VAL A 37 -12.88 8.10 8.46
CA VAL A 37 -11.78 7.84 9.40
C VAL A 37 -11.94 6.47 10.05
N ILE A 38 -10.91 5.63 9.91
CA ILE A 38 -10.88 4.25 10.44
C ILE A 38 -9.87 4.17 11.57
N THR A 39 -10.30 3.75 12.77
CA THR A 39 -9.44 3.62 13.98
C THR A 39 -9.20 2.17 14.41
N GLY A 40 -9.72 1.19 13.67
CA GLY A 40 -9.65 -0.23 14.01
C GLY A 40 -9.73 -1.09 12.75
N SER A 41 -10.22 -2.31 12.88
CA SER A 41 -10.35 -3.24 11.74
C SER A 41 -11.77 -3.27 11.20
N VAL A 42 -11.93 -3.02 9.89
CA VAL A 42 -13.23 -3.02 9.21
C VAL A 42 -13.19 -3.86 7.95
N ASP A 43 -14.05 -4.87 7.88
CA ASP A 43 -14.36 -5.59 6.64
C ASP A 43 -15.57 -4.92 5.97
N PHE A 44 -15.40 -4.50 4.72
CA PHE A 44 -16.45 -3.84 3.94
C PHE A 44 -17.26 -4.79 3.06
N GLY A 45 -16.91 -6.08 2.99
CA GLY A 45 -17.69 -7.11 2.30
C GLY A 45 -17.86 -6.85 0.80
N ASN A 46 -16.81 -6.37 0.12
CA ASN A 46 -16.76 -5.94 -1.28
C ASN A 46 -17.74 -4.80 -1.61
N LYS A 47 -18.11 -3.97 -0.64
CA LYS A 47 -18.81 -2.70 -0.94
C LYS A 47 -17.89 -1.75 -1.69
N GLU A 48 -18.51 -0.90 -2.50
CA GLU A 48 -17.83 0.10 -3.30
C GLU A 48 -18.06 1.50 -2.74
N PHE A 49 -16.98 2.26 -2.57
CA PHE A 49 -16.98 3.60 -2.01
C PHE A 49 -16.29 4.58 -2.95
N ASP A 50 -16.83 5.78 -3.06
CA ASP A 50 -16.23 6.90 -3.75
C ASP A 50 -16.42 8.20 -2.94
N ARG A 51 -16.05 9.34 -3.53
CA ARG A 51 -16.30 10.68 -2.97
C ARG A 51 -17.38 11.45 -3.72
N GLY A 52 -17.99 10.88 -4.76
CA GLY A 52 -18.92 11.55 -5.66
C GLY A 52 -18.29 12.68 -6.48
N HIS A 53 -16.96 12.72 -6.57
CA HIS A 53 -16.20 13.74 -7.29
C HIS A 53 -15.41 13.08 -8.40
N LYS A 54 -15.70 13.45 -9.64
CA LYS A 54 -14.97 12.93 -10.79
C LYS A 54 -13.49 13.32 -10.68
N CYS A 55 -12.61 12.35 -10.91
CA CYS A 55 -11.19 12.64 -11.08
C CYS A 55 -10.97 13.45 -12.37
N ASP A 56 -10.53 14.70 -12.23
CA ASP A 56 -10.23 15.61 -13.34
C ASP A 56 -8.80 16.17 -13.30
N THR A 57 -8.06 15.92 -12.22
CA THR A 57 -6.65 16.31 -12.03
C THR A 57 -5.91 15.25 -11.20
N ASP A 58 -4.60 15.12 -11.38
CA ASP A 58 -3.70 14.32 -10.53
C ASP A 58 -3.05 15.15 -9.40
N ASP A 59 -3.68 16.27 -8.99
CA ASP A 59 -3.18 17.11 -7.90
C ASP A 59 -3.42 16.45 -6.54
N ASP A 60 -2.43 16.55 -5.62
CA ASP A 60 -2.61 16.19 -4.20
C ASP A 60 -3.56 17.20 -3.55
N THR A 61 -4.76 16.72 -3.24
CA THR A 61 -5.83 17.47 -2.60
C THR A 61 -5.93 17.16 -1.11
N GLY A 62 -5.10 16.27 -0.56
CA GLY A 62 -4.93 16.03 0.87
C GLY A 62 -5.95 15.07 1.51
N SER A 63 -5.66 14.67 2.75
CA SER A 63 -6.37 13.59 3.46
C SER A 63 -7.86 13.83 3.69
N GLN A 64 -8.33 15.07 3.69
CA GLN A 64 -9.74 15.41 3.77
C GLN A 64 -10.54 14.97 2.53
N ASN A 65 -9.86 14.74 1.42
CA ASN A 65 -10.42 14.28 0.15
C ASN A 65 -10.21 12.76 -0.09
N ALA A 66 -9.48 12.07 0.78
CA ALA A 66 -9.33 10.60 0.75
C ALA A 66 -10.69 9.91 0.91
N VAL A 67 -10.86 8.74 0.29
CA VAL A 67 -12.00 7.88 0.59
C VAL A 67 -11.89 7.37 2.03
N PHE A 68 -10.72 6.87 2.41
CA PHE A 68 -10.45 6.38 3.75
C PHE A 68 -9.17 6.97 4.35
N VAL A 69 -9.24 7.35 5.62
CA VAL A 69 -8.09 7.75 6.43
C VAL A 69 -7.94 6.77 7.58
N LEU A 70 -6.93 5.91 7.50
CA LEU A 70 -6.59 4.92 8.50
C LEU A 70 -5.67 5.55 9.55
N GLN A 71 -6.14 5.57 10.80
CA GLN A 71 -5.29 5.91 11.94
C GLN A 71 -4.25 4.80 12.18
N ASP A 72 -3.26 5.10 13.01
CA ASP A 72 -2.23 4.13 13.38
C ASP A 72 -2.83 2.82 13.93
N GLY A 73 -2.42 1.69 13.36
CA GLY A 73 -2.89 0.34 13.67
C GLY A 73 -4.21 -0.06 13.01
N ALA A 74 -4.86 0.80 12.22
CA ALA A 74 -6.13 0.49 11.58
C ALA A 74 -5.96 -0.48 10.39
N SER A 75 -7.03 -1.22 10.09
CA SER A 75 -7.06 -2.10 8.92
C SER A 75 -8.40 -2.10 8.21
N ILE A 76 -8.35 -2.28 6.89
CA ILE A 76 -9.53 -2.43 6.04
C ILE A 76 -9.39 -3.68 5.18
N SER A 77 -10.52 -4.34 4.91
CA SER A 77 -10.54 -5.47 3.98
C SER A 77 -11.77 -5.52 3.10
N ASN A 78 -11.64 -6.19 1.96
CA ASN A 78 -12.72 -6.46 1.01
C ASN A 78 -13.46 -5.17 0.65
N VAL A 79 -12.76 -4.23 0.03
CA VAL A 79 -13.32 -2.93 -0.32
C VAL A 79 -12.93 -2.56 -1.74
N ILE A 80 -13.86 -1.92 -2.44
CA ILE A 80 -13.66 -1.40 -3.78
C ILE A 80 -13.71 0.12 -3.69
N ILE A 81 -12.71 0.78 -4.25
CA ILE A 81 -12.63 2.23 -4.41
C ILE A 81 -13.07 2.54 -5.84
N GLY A 82 -14.14 3.31 -5.98
CA GLY A 82 -14.76 3.69 -7.24
C GLY A 82 -13.93 4.70 -8.03
N THR A 83 -14.45 5.08 -9.21
CA THR A 83 -13.80 6.03 -10.14
C THR A 83 -13.90 7.49 -9.70
N ASP A 84 -14.94 7.81 -8.92
CA ASP A 84 -15.25 9.17 -8.50
C ASP A 84 -14.60 9.47 -7.14
N ALA A 85 -13.30 9.17 -7.08
CA ALA A 85 -12.42 9.41 -5.94
C ALA A 85 -11.35 10.43 -6.35
N LEU A 86 -11.07 11.39 -5.46
CA LEU A 86 -9.98 12.35 -5.63
C LEU A 86 -8.66 11.79 -5.09
N GLU A 87 -8.74 11.17 -3.92
CA GLU A 87 -7.64 10.58 -3.16
C GLU A 87 -8.07 9.18 -2.71
N GLY A 88 -7.17 8.21 -2.74
CA GLY A 88 -7.48 6.83 -2.39
C GLY A 88 -7.55 6.59 -0.87
N VAL A 89 -6.58 5.85 -0.35
CA VAL A 89 -6.50 5.46 1.06
C VAL A 89 -5.25 6.05 1.71
N HIS A 90 -5.41 6.78 2.82
CA HIS A 90 -4.31 7.39 3.55
C HIS A 90 -4.05 6.66 4.86
N CYS A 91 -2.80 6.25 5.11
CA CYS A 91 -2.36 5.69 6.39
C CYS A 91 -1.59 6.73 7.20
N LEU A 92 -2.10 7.09 8.39
CA LEU A 92 -1.48 8.05 9.30
C LEU A 92 -0.49 7.43 10.29
N GLY A 93 -0.26 6.12 10.18
CA GLY A 93 0.72 5.34 10.94
C GLY A 93 0.85 3.96 10.31
N SER A 94 1.05 2.94 11.14
CA SER A 94 0.98 1.55 10.70
C SER A 94 -0.43 1.22 10.19
N CYS A 95 -0.57 0.46 9.12
CA CYS A 95 -1.89 0.10 8.59
C CYS A 95 -1.88 -1.23 7.85
N THR A 96 -3.06 -1.83 7.67
CA THR A 96 -3.20 -3.05 6.85
C THR A 96 -4.37 -2.93 5.88
N LEU A 97 -4.09 -3.18 4.60
CA LEU A 97 -5.06 -3.25 3.53
C LEU A 97 -5.07 -4.68 2.99
N THR A 98 -6.20 -5.37 3.08
CA THR A 98 -6.34 -6.74 2.58
C THR A 98 -7.44 -6.84 1.55
N ASN A 99 -7.14 -7.30 0.33
CA ASN A 99 -8.14 -7.41 -0.74
C ASN A 99 -8.85 -6.06 -1.02
N VAL A 100 -8.04 -5.01 -1.23
CA VAL A 100 -8.50 -3.65 -1.53
C VAL A 100 -8.29 -3.36 -3.02
N TRP A 101 -9.33 -2.87 -3.69
CA TRP A 101 -9.34 -2.70 -5.14
C TRP A 101 -9.60 -1.25 -5.53
N PHE A 102 -8.89 -0.73 -6.53
CA PHE A 102 -9.07 0.61 -7.07
C PHE A 102 -9.48 0.52 -8.53
N ARG A 103 -10.70 0.99 -8.85
CA ARG A 103 -11.26 0.95 -10.21
C ARG A 103 -10.56 1.89 -11.17
N ASP A 104 -10.09 3.03 -10.67
CA ASP A 104 -9.41 4.07 -11.42
C ASP A 104 -8.70 4.94 -10.40
N VAL A 105 -7.37 5.02 -10.47
CA VAL A 105 -6.59 5.82 -9.52
C VAL A 105 -6.49 7.25 -10.03
N CYS A 106 -6.80 8.21 -9.17
CA CYS A 106 -6.76 9.62 -9.52
C CYS A 106 -5.35 10.23 -9.34
N GLU A 107 -4.97 10.56 -8.10
CA GLU A 107 -3.60 10.92 -7.74
C GLU A 107 -2.81 9.66 -7.35
N ASP A 108 -2.99 9.18 -6.12
CA ASP A 108 -2.44 7.92 -5.60
C ASP A 108 -3.54 6.98 -5.12
N ALA A 109 -3.30 5.67 -5.21
CA ALA A 109 -4.20 4.67 -4.64
C ALA A 109 -4.03 4.61 -3.12
N ILE A 110 -2.79 4.59 -2.65
CA ILE A 110 -2.44 4.41 -1.23
C ILE A 110 -1.30 5.36 -0.85
N SER A 111 -1.54 6.20 0.16
CA SER A 111 -0.56 7.14 0.69
C SER A 111 -0.20 6.78 2.13
N VAL A 112 1.04 6.33 2.35
CA VAL A 112 1.59 6.00 3.67
C VAL A 112 2.28 7.24 4.24
N LEU A 113 1.52 8.00 5.02
CA LEU A 113 1.89 9.34 5.48
C LEU A 113 2.62 9.33 6.82
N GLY A 114 2.18 8.47 7.73
CA GLY A 114 2.67 8.40 9.11
C GLY A 114 3.90 7.52 9.31
N THR A 115 4.40 7.54 10.54
CA THR A 115 5.44 6.60 10.96
C THR A 115 4.81 5.24 11.27
N GLY A 116 5.34 4.17 10.67
CA GLY A 116 4.85 2.81 10.90
C GLY A 116 4.92 1.93 9.66
N ASP A 117 4.65 0.65 9.84
CA ASP A 117 4.68 -0.32 8.76
C ASP A 117 3.29 -0.44 8.10
N ALA A 118 3.25 -0.44 6.77
CA ALA A 118 2.04 -0.69 6.00
C ALA A 118 2.11 -2.07 5.34
N LEU A 119 1.04 -2.86 5.49
CA LEU A 119 0.89 -4.16 4.85
C LEU A 119 -0.25 -4.12 3.85
N ILE A 120 0.07 -4.32 2.57
CA ILE A 120 -0.88 -4.37 1.45
C ILE A 120 -0.84 -5.78 0.89
N VAL A 121 -1.94 -6.54 1.04
CA VAL A 121 -1.99 -7.97 0.67
C VAL A 121 -3.23 -8.26 -0.16
N GLY A 122 -3.03 -8.78 -1.38
CA GLY A 122 -4.11 -9.01 -2.32
C GLY A 122 -4.75 -7.70 -2.81
N GLY A 123 -5.67 -7.80 -3.77
CA GLY A 123 -6.28 -6.63 -4.38
C GLY A 123 -5.52 -6.13 -5.60
N GLY A 124 -5.79 -4.88 -5.99
CA GLY A 124 -5.18 -4.31 -7.17
C GLY A 124 -5.62 -2.90 -7.49
N ALA A 125 -4.91 -2.25 -8.40
CA ALA A 125 -5.23 -0.92 -8.89
C ALA A 125 -5.06 -0.81 -10.40
N THR A 126 -5.88 0.02 -11.05
CA THR A 126 -5.72 0.34 -12.47
C THR A 126 -5.59 1.84 -12.70
N ASN A 127 -4.90 2.21 -13.79
CA ASN A 127 -4.84 3.57 -14.35
C ASN A 127 -4.19 4.65 -13.47
N ALA A 128 -3.27 4.28 -12.57
CA ALA A 128 -2.51 5.27 -11.80
C ALA A 128 -1.51 6.01 -12.71
N ILE A 129 -1.74 7.31 -12.98
CA ILE A 129 -0.95 8.08 -13.94
C ILE A 129 0.54 8.09 -13.57
N ASP A 130 0.87 8.36 -12.30
CA ASP A 130 2.24 8.35 -11.79
C ASP A 130 2.53 7.13 -10.89
N LYS A 131 1.87 7.01 -9.73
CA LYS A 131 2.23 6.01 -8.72
C LYS A 131 1.00 5.43 -8.05
N VAL A 132 1.06 4.13 -7.71
CA VAL A 132 -0.01 3.45 -6.99
C VAL A 132 0.16 3.66 -5.48
N VAL A 133 1.38 3.45 -4.98
CA VAL A 133 1.71 3.58 -3.56
C VAL A 133 2.74 4.68 -3.34
N GLN A 134 2.35 5.71 -2.61
CA GLN A 134 3.21 6.80 -2.17
C GLN A 134 3.62 6.59 -0.72
N HIS A 135 4.92 6.65 -0.45
CA HIS A 135 5.46 6.46 0.91
C HIS A 135 6.19 7.72 1.38
N ASN A 136 5.56 8.43 2.33
CA ASN A 136 6.00 9.72 2.86
C ASN A 136 6.59 9.61 4.27
N GLY A 137 6.07 8.72 5.11
CA GLY A 137 6.59 8.48 6.46
C GLY A 137 7.77 7.51 6.50
N PRO A 138 8.46 7.39 7.66
CA PRO A 138 9.45 6.34 7.87
C PRO A 138 8.77 5.02 8.26
N GLY A 139 9.32 3.90 7.76
CA GLY A 139 8.78 2.57 8.01
C GLY A 139 9.00 1.62 6.84
N THR A 140 8.29 0.49 6.87
CA THR A 140 8.30 -0.54 5.83
C THR A 140 6.93 -0.68 5.18
N VAL A 141 6.88 -0.61 3.86
CA VAL A 141 5.70 -0.99 3.08
C VAL A 141 5.91 -2.39 2.51
N THR A 142 5.06 -3.34 2.88
CA THR A 142 5.02 -4.66 2.26
C THR A 142 3.86 -4.74 1.30
N ILE A 143 4.13 -5.03 0.03
CA ILE A 143 3.13 -5.20 -1.03
C ILE A 143 3.22 -6.64 -1.51
N ARG A 144 2.19 -7.44 -1.23
CA ARG A 144 2.16 -8.86 -1.57
C ARG A 144 0.89 -9.26 -2.29
N ASP A 145 1.02 -10.18 -3.25
CA ASP A 145 -0.12 -10.77 -4.00
C ASP A 145 -0.99 -9.71 -4.71
N TYR A 146 -0.40 -8.57 -5.06
CA TYR A 146 -1.11 -7.41 -5.61
C TYR A 146 -1.01 -7.38 -7.14
N THR A 147 -2.07 -6.91 -7.82
CA THR A 147 -2.05 -6.75 -9.28
C THR A 147 -2.23 -5.28 -9.67
N ILE A 148 -1.33 -4.75 -10.50
CA ILE A 148 -1.47 -3.41 -11.09
C ILE A 148 -1.58 -3.48 -12.60
N VAL A 149 -2.42 -2.62 -13.16
CA VAL A 149 -2.67 -2.51 -14.60
C VAL A 149 -2.60 -1.03 -14.98
N ASN A 150 -1.86 -0.68 -16.04
CA ASN A 150 -1.75 0.68 -16.55
C ASN A 150 -1.34 1.70 -15.48
N ALA A 151 -0.15 1.52 -14.89
CA ALA A 151 0.36 2.45 -13.87
C ALA A 151 1.68 3.09 -14.30
N GLY A 152 2.03 4.26 -13.78
CA GLY A 152 3.40 4.75 -13.87
C GLY A 152 4.36 3.85 -13.10
N LYS A 153 4.16 3.72 -11.79
CA LYS A 153 4.93 2.91 -10.83
C LYS A 153 4.01 2.19 -9.85
N LEU A 154 4.48 1.06 -9.30
CA LEU A 154 3.83 0.46 -8.14
C LEU A 154 4.10 1.29 -6.88
N TYR A 155 5.35 1.65 -6.64
CA TYR A 155 5.78 2.25 -5.39
C TYR A 155 6.80 3.35 -5.62
N ARG A 156 6.63 4.46 -4.89
CA ARG A 156 7.61 5.53 -4.80
C ARG A 156 7.83 5.95 -3.35
N SER A 157 9.09 5.87 -2.90
CA SER A 157 9.53 6.64 -1.72
C SER A 157 9.53 8.12 -2.08
N CYS A 158 8.93 8.99 -1.27
CA CYS A 158 8.82 10.41 -1.62
C CYS A 158 10.17 11.04 -1.97
N GLY A 159 10.26 11.69 -3.15
CA GLY A 159 11.52 12.24 -3.66
C GLY A 159 11.92 13.57 -3.05
N ASP A 160 10.95 14.41 -2.68
CA ASP A 160 11.15 15.81 -2.30
C ASP A 160 10.18 16.29 -1.21
N CYS A 161 9.75 15.38 -0.33
CA CYS A 161 8.86 15.71 0.78
C CYS A 161 9.47 16.72 1.77
N THR A 162 8.61 17.41 2.52
CA THR A 162 9.07 18.24 3.63
C THR A 162 9.73 17.37 4.71
N ASN A 163 10.95 17.74 5.12
CA ASN A 163 11.78 16.95 6.04
C ASN A 163 12.03 15.52 5.55
N ASN A 164 12.20 15.32 4.24
CA ASN A 164 12.39 14.02 3.62
C ASN A 164 13.50 13.20 4.28
N SER A 165 14.67 13.82 4.47
CA SER A 165 15.84 13.18 5.08
C SER A 165 15.57 12.68 6.51
N LYS A 166 14.74 13.41 7.27
CA LYS A 166 14.34 13.06 8.65
C LYS A 166 13.21 12.03 8.71
N LYS A 167 12.46 11.86 7.61
CA LYS A 167 11.36 10.90 7.47
C LYS A 167 11.79 9.63 6.72
N SER A 168 13.08 9.35 6.75
CA SER A 168 13.74 8.19 6.16
C SER A 168 14.55 7.46 7.24
N PRO A 169 14.97 6.20 7.03
CA PRO A 169 14.83 5.41 5.80
C PRO A 169 13.41 4.89 5.58
N ARG A 170 13.05 4.71 4.30
CA ARG A 170 11.85 4.00 3.86
C ARG A 170 12.23 2.68 3.22
N LYS A 171 11.56 1.61 3.62
CA LYS A 171 11.77 0.28 3.08
C LYS A 171 10.54 -0.19 2.31
N VAL A 172 10.76 -0.92 1.23
CA VAL A 172 9.68 -1.60 0.51
C VAL A 172 10.02 -3.07 0.28
N ILE A 173 9.04 -3.94 0.50
CA ILE A 173 9.12 -5.37 0.21
C ILE A 173 8.01 -5.67 -0.79
N VAL A 174 8.38 -6.19 -1.97
CA VAL A 174 7.46 -6.53 -3.07
C VAL A 174 7.53 -8.02 -3.33
N GLU A 175 6.40 -8.71 -3.12
CA GLU A 175 6.30 -10.17 -3.19
C GLU A 175 5.13 -10.59 -4.07
N ASN A 176 5.39 -11.44 -5.08
CA ASN A 176 4.33 -12.02 -5.90
C ASN A 176 3.38 -10.97 -6.53
N VAL A 177 3.93 -9.85 -6.99
CA VAL A 177 3.15 -8.79 -7.65
C VAL A 177 3.08 -9.04 -9.16
N LYS A 178 1.90 -8.79 -9.74
CA LYS A 178 1.68 -8.82 -11.18
C LYS A 178 1.53 -7.40 -11.71
N ALA A 179 2.36 -7.01 -12.66
CA ALA A 179 2.45 -5.63 -13.12
C ALA A 179 2.30 -5.52 -14.64
N PHE A 180 1.21 -4.94 -15.13
CA PHE A 180 0.92 -4.87 -16.56
C PHE A 180 0.77 -3.44 -17.05
N GLY A 181 1.27 -3.14 -18.25
CA GLY A 181 1.10 -1.82 -18.87
C GLY A 181 1.84 -0.70 -18.12
N LEU A 182 2.96 -0.98 -17.44
CA LEU A 182 3.68 0.07 -16.73
C LEU A 182 4.34 1.05 -17.69
N THR A 183 4.20 2.34 -17.42
CA THR A 183 4.86 3.40 -18.20
C THR A 183 6.23 3.77 -17.66
N SER A 184 6.63 3.24 -16.49
CA SER A 184 7.90 3.55 -15.83
C SER A 184 8.54 2.34 -15.11
N ASP A 185 9.39 2.60 -14.11
CA ASP A 185 9.92 1.60 -13.17
C ASP A 185 8.84 1.08 -12.20
N LEU A 186 8.99 -0.17 -11.74
CA LEU A 186 8.07 -0.74 -10.73
C LEU A 186 8.27 -0.07 -9.37
N VAL A 187 9.53 0.10 -8.94
CA VAL A 187 9.90 0.63 -7.62
C VAL A 187 10.96 1.74 -7.73
N GLY A 188 10.69 2.89 -7.10
CA GLY A 188 11.65 3.99 -6.95
C GLY A 188 12.00 4.31 -5.49
N ILE A 189 13.27 4.16 -5.11
CA ILE A 189 13.78 4.39 -3.73
C ILE A 189 14.83 5.52 -3.69
N ASN A 190 15.11 6.09 -2.51
CA ASN A 190 16.16 7.09 -2.32
C ASN A 190 17.32 6.57 -1.43
N PRO A 191 18.31 5.83 -1.97
CA PRO A 191 19.39 5.24 -1.18
C PRO A 191 20.24 6.25 -0.41
N ASN A 192 20.33 7.50 -0.88
CA ASN A 192 21.02 8.58 -0.17
C ASN A 192 20.38 8.93 1.19
N PHE A 193 19.13 8.51 1.42
CA PHE A 193 18.47 8.59 2.72
C PHE A 193 18.34 7.22 3.42
N GLY A 194 19.04 6.20 2.91
CA GLY A 194 19.06 4.86 3.49
C GLY A 194 17.89 3.97 3.06
N ASP A 195 17.10 4.38 2.05
CA ASP A 195 16.01 3.56 1.55
C ASP A 195 16.50 2.26 0.90
N SER A 196 15.69 1.21 0.98
CA SER A 196 15.97 -0.09 0.36
C SER A 196 14.69 -0.75 -0.17
N ALA A 197 14.83 -1.55 -1.22
CA ALA A 197 13.75 -2.34 -1.78
C ALA A 197 14.14 -3.81 -1.85
N THR A 198 13.24 -4.73 -1.53
CA THR A 198 13.44 -6.17 -1.76
C THR A 198 12.33 -6.67 -2.67
N ILE A 199 12.68 -7.25 -3.82
CA ILE A 199 11.69 -7.73 -4.81
C ILE A 199 11.87 -9.22 -5.08
N SER A 200 10.76 -9.97 -5.02
CA SER A 200 10.73 -11.41 -5.30
C SER A 200 9.38 -11.87 -5.89
N GLY A 201 9.41 -12.98 -6.64
CA GLY A 201 8.22 -13.69 -7.15
C GLY A 201 7.30 -12.87 -8.08
N SER A 202 7.70 -11.66 -8.49
CA SER A 202 6.86 -10.74 -9.27
C SER A 202 7.04 -10.96 -10.77
N CYS A 203 6.02 -10.65 -11.55
CA CYS A 203 6.00 -10.84 -12.99
C CYS A 203 5.25 -9.71 -13.72
N GLY A 204 5.48 -9.59 -15.02
CA GLY A 204 4.74 -8.69 -15.90
C GLY A 204 5.64 -7.87 -16.83
N GLN A 205 5.20 -6.67 -17.19
CA GLN A 205 5.87 -5.77 -18.13
C GLN A 205 6.25 -4.46 -17.44
N THR A 206 7.55 -4.24 -17.26
CA THR A 206 8.11 -3.05 -16.61
C THR A 206 9.20 -2.45 -17.49
N LYS A 207 9.45 -1.13 -17.38
CA LYS A 207 10.66 -0.55 -18.01
C LYS A 207 11.91 -0.92 -17.23
N GLU A 208 11.82 -0.80 -15.91
CA GLU A 208 12.85 -1.18 -14.94
C GLU A 208 12.19 -1.83 -13.71
N VAL A 209 12.82 -2.79 -13.05
CA VAL A 209 12.25 -3.38 -11.81
C VAL A 209 12.44 -2.46 -10.61
N CYS A 210 13.64 -1.94 -10.41
CA CYS A 210 13.93 -1.03 -9.30
C CYS A 210 14.97 -0.02 -9.74
N VAL A 211 14.77 1.23 -9.31
CA VAL A 211 15.61 2.37 -9.68
C VAL A 211 15.93 3.19 -8.44
N ASP A 212 17.22 3.53 -8.30
CA ASP A 212 17.66 4.50 -7.30
C ASP A 212 17.34 5.93 -7.77
N TYR A 213 16.94 6.76 -6.83
CA TYR A 213 16.77 8.19 -6.99
C TYR A 213 17.63 8.93 -5.96
N GLN A 214 18.06 10.14 -6.29
CA GLN A 214 18.58 11.09 -5.33
C GLN A 214 17.39 11.81 -4.69
N GLY A 215 17.08 11.48 -3.45
CA GLY A 215 16.10 12.21 -2.64
C GLY A 215 16.65 13.56 -2.19
N VAL A 216 15.76 14.54 -2.06
CA VAL A 216 16.05 15.89 -1.54
C VAL A 216 15.04 16.26 -0.47
N ASP A 217 15.39 17.20 0.40
CA ASP A 217 14.40 17.88 1.24
C ASP A 217 13.65 18.93 0.41
N LYS A 218 12.34 19.08 0.64
CA LYS A 218 11.52 20.06 -0.08
C LYS A 218 12.16 21.45 -0.09
N GLY A 219 12.24 22.05 -1.28
CA GLY A 219 12.86 23.36 -1.49
C GLY A 219 14.36 23.32 -1.78
N ASN A 220 15.03 22.18 -1.61
CA ASN A 220 16.47 22.03 -1.83
C ASN A 220 16.79 21.39 -3.21
N GLY A 221 16.01 21.72 -4.23
CA GLY A 221 16.14 21.16 -5.58
C GLY A 221 15.07 20.11 -5.91
N LYS A 222 15.31 19.33 -6.97
CA LYS A 222 14.42 18.26 -7.44
C LYS A 222 15.06 16.90 -7.22
N SER A 223 14.25 15.90 -6.88
CA SER A 223 14.71 14.51 -6.86
C SER A 223 15.13 14.08 -8.27
N GLN A 224 16.25 13.36 -8.38
CA GLN A 224 16.81 12.95 -9.66
C GLN A 224 16.83 11.44 -9.79
N ARG A 225 16.38 10.93 -10.94
CA ARG A 225 16.55 9.52 -11.29
C ARG A 225 18.03 9.23 -11.48
N LEU A 226 18.53 8.18 -10.85
CA LEU A 226 19.89 7.69 -11.04
C LEU A 226 19.88 6.48 -12.00
N ASN A 227 21.06 6.16 -12.53
CA ASN A 227 21.26 4.96 -13.34
C ASN A 227 21.92 3.85 -12.50
N THR A 228 21.50 3.72 -11.25
CA THR A 228 22.02 2.74 -10.29
C THR A 228 20.89 1.93 -9.66
N LYS A 229 21.27 0.80 -9.08
CA LYS A 229 20.38 -0.13 -8.39
C LYS A 229 21.01 -0.60 -7.08
N GLN A 230 21.71 0.27 -6.35
CA GLN A 230 22.57 -0.12 -5.22
C GLN A 230 21.76 -0.80 -4.11
N SER A 231 20.62 -0.21 -3.72
CA SER A 231 19.76 -0.70 -2.62
C SER A 231 18.50 -1.44 -3.13
N CYS A 232 18.54 -1.92 -4.37
CA CYS A 232 17.51 -2.78 -4.97
C CYS A 232 17.88 -4.26 -4.77
N ASP A 233 17.37 -4.88 -3.72
CA ASP A 233 17.74 -6.21 -3.23
C ASP A 233 16.69 -7.29 -3.57
N GLY A 234 16.94 -8.51 -3.10
CA GLY A 234 16.13 -9.68 -3.40
C GLY A 234 16.45 -10.31 -4.77
N PRO A 235 15.87 -11.48 -5.07
CA PRO A 235 16.14 -12.21 -6.32
C PRO A 235 15.86 -11.41 -7.60
N GLN A 236 14.96 -10.43 -7.53
CA GLN A 236 14.52 -9.66 -8.70
C GLN A 236 14.95 -8.19 -8.68
N GLY A 237 15.48 -7.67 -7.57
CA GLY A 237 15.75 -6.23 -7.42
C GLY A 237 16.74 -5.65 -8.43
N LYS A 238 17.73 -6.45 -8.86
CA LYS A 238 18.72 -6.01 -9.85
C LYS A 238 18.30 -6.28 -11.31
N LEU A 239 17.18 -6.96 -11.54
CA LEU A 239 16.73 -7.25 -12.90
C LEU A 239 16.41 -5.97 -13.66
N GLU A 240 16.67 -5.97 -14.97
CA GLU A 240 16.23 -4.90 -15.86
C GLU A 240 14.70 -4.94 -16.00
N LYS A 241 14.12 -6.10 -16.29
CA LYS A 241 12.66 -6.26 -16.43
C LYS A 241 12.18 -7.43 -15.61
N LEU A 242 10.91 -7.36 -15.19
CA LEU A 242 10.25 -8.53 -14.63
C LEU A 242 10.13 -9.64 -15.70
N PRO A 243 10.14 -10.92 -15.30
CA PRO A 243 9.76 -12.00 -16.18
C PRO A 243 8.27 -11.90 -16.56
N GLU A 244 7.88 -12.44 -17.70
CA GLU A 244 6.46 -12.49 -18.09
C GLU A 244 5.64 -13.34 -17.11
N CYS A 245 4.39 -12.93 -16.85
CA CYS A 245 3.51 -13.72 -16.00
C CYS A 245 3.10 -15.03 -16.69
N GLY A 246 3.18 -16.15 -15.97
CA GLY A 246 2.85 -17.47 -16.50
C GLY A 246 4.00 -18.16 -17.25
N ALA A 247 5.15 -17.51 -17.39
CA ALA A 247 6.38 -18.23 -17.68
C ALA A 247 6.69 -19.14 -16.48
N VAL A 248 6.60 -20.46 -16.69
CA VAL A 248 7.12 -21.44 -15.73
C VAL A 248 8.58 -21.07 -15.53
N GLU A 249 9.00 -20.79 -14.29
CA GLU A 249 10.42 -20.55 -14.00
C GLU A 249 11.23 -21.66 -14.69
N ALA A 250 12.08 -21.27 -15.64
CA ALA A 250 13.01 -22.22 -16.22
C ALA A 250 13.75 -22.87 -15.05
N PRO A 251 13.85 -24.22 -14.98
CA PRO A 251 14.46 -24.87 -13.84
C PRO A 251 15.85 -24.31 -13.68
N THR A 252 16.08 -23.65 -12.53
CA THR A 252 17.39 -23.19 -12.11
C THR A 252 18.33 -24.37 -12.25
N THR A 253 19.28 -24.28 -13.19
CA THR A 253 20.23 -25.34 -13.47
C THR A 253 20.94 -25.65 -12.15
N THR A 254 20.55 -26.76 -11.52
CA THR A 254 21.25 -27.30 -10.37
C THR A 254 22.66 -27.62 -10.85
N ILE A 255 23.63 -26.80 -10.42
CA ILE A 255 25.04 -27.10 -10.61
C ILE A 255 25.26 -28.42 -9.89
N THR A 256 25.47 -29.49 -10.66
CA THR A 256 25.91 -30.78 -10.16
C THR A 256 27.25 -30.57 -9.47
N ALA A 257 27.23 -30.60 -8.14
CA ALA A 257 28.44 -30.66 -7.35
C ALA A 257 29.20 -31.94 -7.73
N SER A 258 30.37 -31.73 -8.36
CA SER A 258 31.36 -32.77 -8.61
C SER A 258 31.80 -33.37 -7.27
N SER A 259 31.67 -34.69 -7.16
CA SER A 259 32.08 -35.48 -6.01
C SER A 259 33.58 -35.29 -5.75
N THR A 260 33.91 -34.67 -4.63
CA THR A 260 35.24 -34.80 -4.01
C THR A 260 35.10 -35.63 -2.72
N PRO A 261 36.12 -36.46 -2.38
CA PRO A 261 36.00 -37.44 -1.32
C PRO A 261 35.99 -36.78 0.06
N VAL A 262 35.04 -37.22 0.89
CA VAL A 262 34.90 -36.83 2.29
C VAL A 262 36.04 -37.45 3.10
N TYR A 263 36.93 -36.61 3.64
CA TYR A 263 37.80 -37.00 4.74
C TYR A 263 37.04 -36.80 6.05
N ASN A 264 36.78 -37.91 6.77
CA ASN A 264 36.20 -37.88 8.09
C ASN A 264 37.20 -37.29 9.10
N VAL A 265 37.02 -36.02 9.46
CA VAL A 265 37.66 -35.44 10.64
C VAL A 265 36.65 -35.47 11.78
N THR A 266 36.91 -36.30 12.77
CA THR A 266 36.16 -36.34 14.03
C THR A 266 36.62 -35.19 14.90
N VAL A 267 35.76 -34.20 15.14
CA VAL A 267 35.97 -33.15 16.15
C VAL A 267 35.09 -33.43 17.37
N PRO A 268 35.63 -33.40 18.60
CA PRO A 268 34.85 -33.61 19.81
C PRO A 268 34.01 -32.37 20.15
N PHE A 269 32.74 -32.60 20.49
CA PHE A 269 31.82 -31.58 20.98
C PHE A 269 32.20 -31.14 22.40
N PRO A 270 32.25 -29.83 22.71
CA PRO A 270 32.30 -29.39 24.09
C PRO A 270 30.91 -29.45 24.72
N THR A 271 30.86 -29.97 25.94
CA THR A 271 29.72 -30.02 26.83
C THR A 271 29.33 -28.62 27.31
N LEU A 272 28.08 -28.22 27.07
CA LEU A 272 27.51 -26.99 27.64
C LEU A 272 27.12 -27.23 29.10
N THR A 273 27.68 -26.44 30.00
CA THR A 273 27.25 -26.36 31.40
C THR A 273 26.09 -25.37 31.51
N VAL A 274 24.96 -25.85 32.05
CA VAL A 274 23.79 -25.02 32.36
C VAL A 274 24.10 -24.24 33.63
N SER A 275 24.25 -22.92 33.53
CA SER A 275 24.34 -22.02 34.68
C SER A 275 22.95 -21.43 34.98
N THR A 276 22.51 -21.62 36.22
CA THR A 276 21.21 -21.21 36.74
C THR A 276 21.23 -19.70 37.04
N LEU A 277 20.47 -18.91 36.28
CA LEU A 277 20.26 -17.49 36.57
C LEU A 277 19.05 -17.31 37.48
N ILE A 278 19.31 -16.75 38.66
CA ILE A 278 18.37 -16.41 39.72
C ILE A 278 17.52 -15.23 39.26
N THR A 279 16.19 -15.40 39.26
CA THR A 279 15.20 -14.35 39.08
C THR A 279 15.20 -13.42 40.30
N LYS A 280 15.54 -12.15 40.11
CA LYS A 280 15.19 -11.06 41.04
C LYS A 280 13.93 -10.36 40.52
N THR A 281 12.84 -10.57 41.24
CA THR A 281 11.58 -9.84 41.09
C THR A 281 11.77 -8.42 41.59
N SER A 282 11.58 -7.43 40.72
CA SER A 282 11.42 -6.02 41.10
C SER A 282 10.04 -5.55 40.68
N VAL A 283 9.18 -5.37 41.68
CA VAL A 283 7.91 -4.64 41.61
C VAL A 283 8.26 -3.15 41.59
N ILE A 284 7.68 -2.35 40.69
CA ILE A 284 7.38 -0.91 40.89
C ILE A 284 6.40 -0.40 39.81
N ALA A 285 5.29 0.12 40.34
CA ALA A 285 4.42 1.23 39.94
C ALA A 285 3.87 1.40 38.51
N THR A 286 2.55 1.33 38.46
CA THR A 286 1.60 1.92 37.51
C THR A 286 1.79 3.44 37.34
N PRO A 287 1.69 4.00 36.12
CA PRO A 287 1.41 5.42 35.96
C PRO A 287 -0.08 5.67 35.77
N THR A 288 -0.56 6.61 36.57
CA THR A 288 -1.86 7.28 36.57
C THR A 288 -2.22 7.93 35.24
N GLN A 289 -3.49 7.82 34.85
CA GLN A 289 -4.10 8.58 33.75
C GLN A 289 -4.06 10.07 34.05
N GLY A 290 -3.37 10.84 33.20
CA GLY A 290 -3.50 12.29 33.10
C GLY A 290 -4.49 12.62 31.99
N SER A 291 -5.63 13.19 32.34
CA SER A 291 -6.59 13.79 31.43
C SER A 291 -6.03 15.08 30.85
N GLY A 292 -5.60 15.05 29.58
CA GLY A 292 -5.28 16.23 28.79
C GLY A 292 -6.48 16.61 27.90
N ASN A 293 -7.13 17.73 28.22
CA ASN A 293 -8.11 18.38 27.36
C ASN A 293 -7.42 18.88 26.09
N TYR A 294 -7.79 18.33 24.94
CA TYR A 294 -7.62 19.00 23.66
C TYR A 294 -8.94 19.72 23.34
N ASP A 295 -8.95 21.02 23.63
CA ASP A 295 -9.94 21.97 23.14
C ASP A 295 -9.66 22.25 21.66
N GLY A 296 -10.51 21.69 20.80
CA GLY A 296 -10.56 21.96 19.36
C GLY A 296 -11.87 22.63 19.01
N SER A 297 -12.11 23.82 19.56
CA SER A 297 -13.24 24.65 19.22
C SER A 297 -13.05 25.32 17.85
N TYR A 298 -13.63 24.75 16.79
CA TYR A 298 -14.05 25.51 15.61
C TYR A 298 -15.58 25.56 15.64
N GLY A 299 -16.10 26.73 16.00
CA GLY A 299 -17.53 26.98 16.12
C GLY A 299 -18.16 27.21 14.77
N ASP A 300 -19.32 26.59 14.56
CA ASP A 300 -20.38 27.16 13.73
C ASP A 300 -21.76 26.83 14.32
N GLY A 301 -22.53 27.90 14.54
CA GLY A 301 -23.99 28.04 14.66
C GLY A 301 -24.86 26.88 15.14
N HIS A 302 -25.41 27.05 16.35
CA HIS A 302 -26.67 26.49 16.88
C HIS A 302 -27.43 25.46 16.01
N GLY A 303 -27.34 24.19 16.42
CA GLY A 303 -28.21 23.10 15.98
C GLY A 303 -27.92 21.77 16.68
N ASN A 304 -28.39 21.63 17.92
CA ASN A 304 -28.48 20.41 18.73
C ASN A 304 -27.22 19.50 18.78
N SER A 305 -26.37 19.70 19.79
CA SER A 305 -25.09 19.00 20.04
C SER A 305 -25.19 17.49 20.37
N ASN A 306 -26.35 16.86 20.10
CA ASN A 306 -26.63 15.45 20.41
C ASN A 306 -26.92 14.60 19.15
N SER A 307 -26.63 15.09 17.95
CA SER A 307 -26.81 14.33 16.71
C SER A 307 -25.53 14.21 15.89
N VAL A 308 -25.27 13.01 15.38
CA VAL A 308 -24.13 12.66 14.54
C VAL A 308 -24.41 13.05 13.10
N SER A 309 -23.48 13.70 12.41
CA SER A 309 -23.58 13.96 10.97
C SER A 309 -23.77 12.67 10.17
N LEU A 310 -24.27 12.78 8.94
CA LEU A 310 -24.30 11.66 8.00
C LEU A 310 -22.87 11.08 7.90
N PHE A 311 -22.76 9.75 7.95
CA PHE A 311 -21.51 8.97 7.97
C PHE A 311 -20.63 9.08 9.22
N GLY A 312 -21.03 9.83 10.23
CA GLY A 312 -20.42 9.74 11.54
C GLY A 312 -20.83 8.46 12.29
N ARG A 313 -19.97 8.02 13.22
CA ARG A 313 -20.25 6.87 14.10
C ARG A 313 -21.40 7.20 15.05
N CYS A 314 -22.49 6.46 14.93
CA CYS A 314 -23.70 6.61 15.74
C CYS A 314 -23.99 5.40 16.65
N GLY A 315 -23.10 4.42 16.70
CA GLY A 315 -23.31 3.27 17.57
C GLY A 315 -22.24 2.20 17.48
N GLY A 316 -22.56 1.06 18.13
CA GLY A 316 -21.68 -0.08 18.32
C GLY A 316 -21.34 -0.32 19.79
N LYS A 317 -20.98 -1.56 20.14
CA LYS A 317 -20.61 -1.95 21.50
C LYS A 317 -19.45 -1.09 22.03
N GLY A 318 -19.66 -0.45 23.17
CA GLY A 318 -18.71 0.47 23.80
C GLY A 318 -18.75 1.92 23.30
N HIS A 319 -19.63 2.25 22.34
CA HIS A 319 -19.84 3.64 21.90
C HIS A 319 -20.54 4.46 23.00
N THR A 320 -19.94 5.58 23.39
CA THR A 320 -20.49 6.54 24.38
C THR A 320 -20.89 7.87 23.76
N GLY A 321 -20.69 8.04 22.45
CA GLY A 321 -21.05 9.24 21.71
C GLY A 321 -22.54 9.31 21.34
N PRO A 322 -22.94 10.36 20.60
CA PRO A 322 -24.33 10.50 20.19
C PRO A 322 -24.79 9.33 19.32
N THR A 323 -26.05 8.90 19.48
CA THR A 323 -26.61 7.72 18.79
C THR A 323 -27.62 8.05 17.72
N THR A 324 -27.99 9.33 17.63
CA THR A 324 -29.02 9.81 16.72
C THR A 324 -28.35 10.51 15.55
N CYS A 325 -28.77 10.16 14.34
CA CYS A 325 -28.26 10.81 13.14
C CYS A 325 -28.99 12.14 12.90
N ARG A 326 -28.22 13.18 12.58
CA ARG A 326 -28.74 14.50 12.19
C ARG A 326 -29.55 14.40 10.92
N TYR A 327 -29.10 13.54 10.00
CA TYR A 327 -29.78 13.14 8.77
C TYR A 327 -29.62 11.62 8.58
N GLY A 328 -30.60 10.95 7.97
CA GLY A 328 -30.56 9.50 7.76
C GLY A 328 -30.89 8.69 9.02
N ARG A 329 -30.45 7.43 9.05
CA ARG A 329 -30.65 6.49 10.17
C ARG A 329 -29.33 5.86 10.59
N CYS A 330 -29.22 5.53 11.87
CA CYS A 330 -28.07 4.82 12.38
C CYS A 330 -28.13 3.35 11.92
N VAL A 331 -27.29 2.95 10.97
CA VAL A 331 -27.24 1.57 10.48
C VAL A 331 -26.10 0.84 11.15
N ALA A 332 -26.40 -0.31 11.74
CA ALA A 332 -25.38 -1.20 12.28
C ALA A 332 -24.66 -1.91 11.14
N PHE A 333 -23.33 -1.75 11.08
CA PHE A 333 -22.49 -2.45 10.11
C PHE A 333 -21.91 -3.73 10.73
N ASN A 334 -21.58 -3.68 12.02
CA ASN A 334 -21.19 -4.85 12.82
C ASN A 334 -21.49 -4.58 14.31
N PRO A 335 -21.30 -5.54 15.24
CA PRO A 335 -21.63 -5.36 16.65
C PRO A 335 -20.92 -4.19 17.35
N TRP A 336 -19.81 -3.71 16.80
CA TRP A 336 -18.95 -2.67 17.37
C TRP A 336 -19.04 -1.33 16.65
N PHE A 337 -19.71 -1.27 15.50
CA PHE A 337 -19.77 -0.08 14.67
C PHE A 337 -21.13 0.08 13.98
N SER A 338 -21.78 1.20 14.28
CA SER A 338 -22.92 1.73 13.55
C SER A 338 -22.61 3.13 13.06
N MET A 339 -23.11 3.46 11.88
CA MET A 339 -22.82 4.73 11.21
C MET A 339 -24.10 5.32 10.63
N CYS A 340 -24.19 6.65 10.63
CA CYS A 340 -25.31 7.36 10.02
C CYS A 340 -25.27 7.21 8.51
N VAL A 341 -26.37 6.76 7.91
CA VAL A 341 -26.54 6.67 6.44
C VAL A 341 -27.93 7.09 6.02
#